data_AF-X1SA64-F1
#
_entry.id   AF-X1SA64-F1
#
_cell.length_a   1.000
_cell.length_b   1.000
_cell.length_c   1.000
_cell.angle_alpha   90.00
_cell.angle_beta   90.00
_cell.angle_gamma   90.00
#
_symmetry.space_group_name_H-M   'P 1'
#
loop_
_entity.id
_entity.type
_entity.pdbx_description
1 polymer ?
#
loop_
_entity_poly.entity_id
_entity_poly.type
_entity_poly.pdbx_seq_one_letter_code
_entity_poly.pdbx_strand_id
1 'polypeptide(L)'
;MARKWIDVPYSLNESKPNWTAATATTASSGDGVTEAKLGEFLCPVGLTLVVLATSTLAAYLKDNEAAPAECADGTPIRIVHTDSAGTFVIDRIDTVYARVKDFADQNSMKRFEAKFAISEKEKVIFYVTPASGVSLNPAASRFEIACRAVSKLLSI
;
A
#
# COMPACT_ATOMS: atom_id res chain seq x y z
N MET A 1 -14.60 -31.50 9.49
CA MET A 1 -13.84 -31.42 8.22
C MET A 1 -12.61 -30.53 8.42
N ALA A 2 -11.44 -30.95 7.95
CA ALA A 2 -10.23 -30.14 8.04
C ALA A 2 -10.28 -29.02 6.99
N ARG A 3 -10.11 -27.76 7.42
CA ARG A 3 -10.03 -26.61 6.51
C ARG A 3 -8.77 -26.75 5.65
N LYS A 4 -8.90 -26.75 4.32
CA LYS A 4 -7.76 -26.67 3.40
C LYS A 4 -7.35 -25.20 3.28
N TRP A 5 -6.15 -24.90 3.75
CA TRP A 5 -5.56 -23.57 3.64
C TRP A 5 -4.71 -23.52 2.37
N ILE A 6 -4.99 -22.57 1.49
CA ILE A 6 -4.14 -22.28 0.33
C ILE A 6 -3.30 -21.06 0.67
N ASP A 7 -2.00 -21.24 0.81
CA ASP A 7 -1.00 -20.17 0.95
C ASP A 7 -0.25 -20.04 -0.38
N VAL A 8 -0.45 -18.92 -1.07
CA VAL A 8 0.18 -18.64 -2.37
C VAL A 8 0.80 -17.25 -2.39
N PRO A 9 1.87 -17.03 -3.17
CA PRO A 9 2.37 -15.69 -3.43
C PRO A 9 1.26 -14.78 -3.96
N TYR A 10 1.22 -13.56 -3.44
CA TYR A 10 0.28 -12.53 -3.85
C TYR A 10 1.03 -11.20 -3.97
N SER A 11 0.55 -10.36 -4.88
CA SER A 11 1.06 -9.02 -5.09
C SER A 11 -0.10 -8.05 -4.92
N LEU A 12 -0.08 -7.23 -3.88
CA LEU A 12 -1.09 -6.20 -3.65
C LEU A 12 -0.68 -4.92 -4.38
N ASN A 13 -1.55 -4.45 -5.28
CA ASN A 13 -1.35 -3.27 -6.11
C ASN A 13 -2.69 -2.64 -6.51
N GLU A 14 -2.65 -1.53 -7.25
CA GLU A 14 -3.84 -0.77 -7.67
C GLU A 14 -4.74 -1.49 -8.68
N SER A 15 -4.26 -2.56 -9.32
CA SER A 15 -5.06 -3.35 -10.28
C SER A 15 -6.05 -4.31 -9.60
N LYS A 16 -6.00 -4.44 -8.27
CA LYS A 16 -6.83 -5.41 -7.55
C LYS A 16 -8.29 -4.94 -7.46
N PRO A 17 -9.27 -5.87 -7.57
CA PRO A 17 -10.68 -5.49 -7.62
C PRO A 17 -11.23 -4.85 -6.34
N ASN A 18 -10.55 -5.03 -5.19
CA ASN A 18 -10.95 -4.40 -3.93
C ASN A 18 -10.07 -3.19 -3.56
N TRP A 19 -9.34 -2.67 -4.56
CA TRP A 19 -8.63 -1.41 -4.45
C TRP A 19 -9.57 -0.25 -4.82
N THR A 20 -9.58 0.77 -3.98
CA THR A 20 -10.25 2.05 -4.24
C THR A 20 -9.19 3.15 -4.25
N ALA A 21 -8.92 3.71 -5.43
CA ALA A 21 -8.01 4.84 -5.56
C ALA A 21 -8.62 6.10 -4.90
N ALA A 22 -7.76 6.92 -4.30
CA ALA A 22 -8.17 8.23 -3.80
C ALA A 22 -8.26 9.26 -4.92
N THR A 23 -8.81 10.44 -4.61
CA THR A 23 -8.84 11.58 -5.52
C THR A 23 -7.49 12.29 -5.56
N ALA A 24 -7.13 12.83 -6.73
CA ALA A 24 -5.94 13.66 -6.85
C ALA A 24 -6.03 14.89 -5.93
N THR A 25 -4.90 15.27 -5.34
CA THR A 25 -4.82 16.47 -4.49
C THR A 25 -4.43 17.69 -5.33
N THR A 26 -4.61 18.89 -4.79
CA THR A 26 -4.17 20.15 -5.40
C THR A 26 -3.00 20.73 -4.59
N ALA A 27 -2.04 21.36 -5.27
CA ALA A 27 -0.90 22.02 -4.64
C ALA A 27 -1.34 23.31 -3.93
N SER A 28 -2.00 23.17 -2.77
CA SER A 28 -2.37 24.30 -1.90
C SER A 28 -2.72 23.82 -0.49
N SER A 29 -1.70 23.43 0.29
CA SER A 29 -1.78 23.56 1.75
C SER A 29 -0.36 23.82 2.25
N GLY A 30 -0.07 25.09 2.54
CA GLY A 30 1.23 25.58 2.96
C GLY A 30 1.66 25.15 4.36
N ASP A 31 1.33 23.93 4.79
CA ASP A 31 1.43 23.52 6.20
C ASP A 31 2.39 22.34 6.41
N GLY A 32 3.17 21.98 5.39
CA GLY A 32 4.41 21.20 5.56
C GLY A 32 4.27 19.72 5.93
N VAL A 33 3.09 19.18 6.23
CA VAL A 33 2.86 17.74 6.48
C VAL A 33 1.43 17.31 6.12
N THR A 34 0.98 17.53 4.88
CA THR A 34 -0.32 17.00 4.45
C THR A 34 -0.13 15.63 3.80
N GLU A 35 -0.54 14.57 4.50
CA GLU A 35 -0.59 13.23 3.94
C GLU A 35 -1.66 13.13 2.85
N ALA A 36 -1.25 12.81 1.63
CA ALA A 36 -2.13 12.54 0.52
C ALA A 36 -2.48 11.05 0.48
N LYS A 37 -3.77 10.71 0.57
CA LYS A 37 -4.21 9.32 0.40
C LYS A 37 -3.93 8.88 -1.03
N LEU A 38 -3.26 7.74 -1.20
CA LEU A 38 -3.08 7.06 -2.49
C LEU A 38 -4.29 6.17 -2.79
N GLY A 39 -4.79 5.47 -1.79
CA GLY A 39 -5.97 4.64 -1.91
C GLY A 39 -6.10 3.68 -0.75
N GLU A 40 -7.07 2.80 -0.85
CA GLU A 40 -7.33 1.78 0.15
C GLU A 40 -7.67 0.44 -0.47
N PHE A 41 -7.25 -0.63 0.20
CA PHE A 41 -7.63 -1.99 -0.13
C PHE A 41 -8.56 -2.52 0.95
N LEU A 42 -9.76 -2.97 0.56
CA LEU A 42 -10.68 -3.69 1.44
C LEU A 42 -10.47 -5.20 1.26
N CYS A 43 -10.08 -5.91 2.31
CA CYS A 43 -9.88 -7.35 2.21
C CYS A 43 -11.23 -8.08 2.05
N PRO A 44 -11.43 -8.83 0.96
CA PRO A 44 -12.69 -9.51 0.70
C PRO A 44 -12.92 -10.67 1.68
N VAL A 45 -14.17 -11.11 1.77
CA VAL A 45 -14.56 -12.29 2.56
C VAL A 45 -13.83 -13.54 2.07
N GLY A 46 -13.33 -14.36 2.99
CA GLY A 46 -12.63 -15.61 2.66
C GLY A 46 -11.16 -15.43 2.24
N LEU A 47 -10.63 -14.20 2.25
CA LEU A 47 -9.22 -13.89 2.04
C LEU A 47 -8.58 -13.37 3.33
N THR A 48 -7.32 -13.71 3.52
CA THR A 48 -6.43 -13.04 4.46
C THR A 48 -5.12 -12.77 3.72
N LEU A 49 -4.67 -11.52 3.72
CA LEU A 49 -3.35 -11.16 3.20
C LEU A 49 -2.35 -11.15 4.34
N VAL A 50 -1.18 -11.74 4.15
CA VAL A 50 -0.10 -11.74 5.15
C VAL A 50 1.12 -11.05 4.55
N VAL A 51 1.50 -9.93 5.15
CA VAL A 51 2.75 -9.22 4.84
C VAL A 51 3.81 -9.69 5.83
N LEU A 52 4.94 -10.15 5.30
CA LEU A 52 6.06 -10.67 6.10
C LEU A 52 7.07 -9.55 6.35
N ALA A 53 7.90 -9.68 7.38
CA ALA A 53 9.03 -8.75 7.61
C ALA A 53 10.11 -8.82 6.49
N THR A 54 9.96 -9.72 5.51
CA THR A 54 10.82 -9.78 4.32
C THR A 54 10.10 -9.31 3.06
N SER A 55 8.81 -9.00 3.16
CA SER A 55 8.04 -8.44 2.06
C SER A 55 8.66 -7.13 1.61
N THR A 56 8.52 -6.84 0.32
CA THR A 56 9.05 -5.64 -0.32
C THR A 56 7.90 -4.73 -0.74
N LEU A 57 8.12 -3.41 -0.65
CA LEU A 57 7.22 -2.39 -1.20
C LEU A 57 7.92 -1.64 -2.33
N ALA A 58 7.36 -1.74 -3.54
CA ALA A 58 7.68 -0.89 -4.68
C ALA A 58 6.65 0.23 -4.76
N ALA A 59 7.09 1.42 -5.13
CA ALA A 59 6.15 2.40 -5.64
C ALA A 59 6.75 3.23 -6.78
N TYR A 60 5.84 3.78 -7.56
CA TYR A 60 6.07 4.77 -8.58
C TYR A 60 5.02 5.84 -8.37
N LEU A 61 5.41 6.95 -7.77
CA LEU A 61 4.48 8.01 -7.40
C LEU A 61 4.58 9.16 -8.40
N LYS A 62 3.42 9.64 -8.82
CA LYS A 62 3.29 10.78 -9.73
C LYS A 62 2.66 11.95 -9.00
N ASP A 63 3.24 13.13 -9.21
CA ASP A 63 2.60 14.35 -8.76
C ASP A 63 1.38 14.70 -9.63
N ASN A 64 0.58 15.66 -9.18
CA ASN A 64 -0.58 16.18 -9.90
C ASN A 64 -0.37 17.65 -10.33
N GLU A 65 0.85 17.99 -10.74
CA GLU A 65 1.18 19.34 -11.20
C GLU A 65 0.84 19.54 -12.68
N ALA A 66 0.86 20.81 -13.13
CA ALA A 66 0.58 21.16 -14.53
C ALA A 66 1.52 20.44 -15.53
N ALA A 67 2.74 20.11 -15.10
CA ALA A 67 3.67 19.25 -15.81
C ALA A 67 4.00 18.03 -14.92
N PRO A 68 3.23 16.91 -15.03
CA PRO A 68 3.35 15.82 -14.08
C PRO A 68 4.73 15.16 -14.07
N ALA A 69 5.37 15.11 -12.91
CA ALA A 69 6.68 14.48 -12.71
C ALA A 69 6.61 13.30 -11.71
N GLU A 70 7.68 12.52 -11.68
CA GLU A 70 7.87 11.50 -10.65
C GLU A 70 8.16 12.19 -9.32
N CYS A 71 7.50 11.74 -8.24
CA CYS A 71 7.88 12.19 -6.91
C CYS A 71 9.33 11.74 -6.61
N ALA A 72 10.03 12.53 -5.81
CA ALA A 72 11.43 12.26 -5.49
C ALA A 72 11.64 10.91 -4.79
N ASP A 73 12.80 10.30 -5.03
CA ASP A 73 13.28 9.15 -4.27
C ASP A 73 13.23 9.48 -2.77
N GLY A 74 12.79 8.52 -1.95
CA GLY A 74 12.68 8.79 -0.52
C GLY A 74 11.32 9.30 -0.07
N THR A 75 10.40 9.63 -0.99
CA THR A 75 9.05 10.11 -0.66
C THR A 75 8.37 9.12 0.31
N PRO A 76 8.03 9.53 1.54
CA PRO A 76 7.50 8.61 2.55
C PRO A 76 6.13 8.04 2.15
N ILE A 77 5.93 6.76 2.45
CA ILE A 77 4.63 6.10 2.43
C ILE A 77 4.31 5.61 3.84
N ARG A 78 3.13 6.00 4.34
CA ARG A 78 2.55 5.47 5.57
C ARG A 78 1.44 4.49 5.22
N ILE A 79 1.54 3.28 5.76
CA ILE A 79 0.53 2.24 5.60
C ILE A 79 -0.22 2.08 6.92
N VAL A 80 -1.54 2.23 6.86
CA VAL A 80 -2.44 2.13 8.01
C VAL A 80 -3.31 0.90 7.86
N HIS A 81 -3.33 0.04 8.87
CA HIS A 81 -4.23 -1.10 8.93
C HIS A 81 -5.38 -0.80 9.89
N THR A 82 -6.60 -0.91 9.40
CA THR A 82 -7.80 -0.77 10.23
C THR A 82 -8.57 -2.09 10.30
N ASP A 83 -9.11 -2.39 11.48
CA ASP A 83 -9.96 -3.55 11.68
C ASP A 83 -11.31 -3.38 10.96
N SER A 84 -12.15 -4.43 11.05
CA SER A 84 -13.51 -4.43 10.51
C SER A 84 -14.46 -3.44 11.21
N ALA A 85 -14.10 -2.91 12.37
CA ALA A 85 -14.85 -1.86 13.07
C ALA A 85 -14.42 -0.44 12.64
N GLY A 86 -13.37 -0.32 11.82
CA GLY A 86 -12.80 0.96 11.40
C GLY A 86 -11.80 1.55 12.41
N THR A 87 -11.41 0.80 13.43
CA THR A 87 -10.39 1.20 14.40
C THR A 87 -9.01 0.95 13.84
N PHE A 88 -8.07 1.86 14.09
CA PHE A 88 -6.67 1.65 13.73
C PHE A 88 -6.07 0.55 14.62
N VAL A 89 -5.59 -0.52 13.98
CA VAL A 89 -4.92 -1.64 14.66
C VAL A 89 -3.41 -1.48 14.57
N ILE A 90 -2.92 -0.98 13.45
CA ILE A 90 -1.53 -0.60 13.24
C ILE A 90 -1.53 0.74 12.50
N ASP A 91 -1.05 1.79 13.18
CA ASP A 91 -1.10 3.17 12.69
C ASP A 91 0.14 3.56 11.86
N ARG A 92 1.19 2.73 11.87
CA ARG A 92 2.48 3.17 11.32
C ARG A 92 3.40 2.05 10.87
N ILE A 93 3.35 1.74 9.58
CA ILE A 93 4.53 1.27 8.86
C ILE A 93 4.98 2.45 8.00
N ASP A 94 5.83 3.29 8.58
CA ASP A 94 6.51 4.33 7.84
C ASP A 94 7.64 3.67 7.08
N THR A 95 7.50 3.63 5.76
CA THR A 95 8.55 3.08 4.91
C THR A 95 8.82 4.03 3.77
N VAL A 96 10.10 4.17 3.47
CA VAL A 96 10.54 4.75 2.21
C VAL A 96 10.44 3.65 1.17
N TYR A 97 9.68 3.88 0.09
CA TYR A 97 9.61 2.90 -0.99
C TYR A 97 10.88 2.90 -1.84
N ALA A 98 11.17 1.75 -2.45
CA ALA A 98 12.15 1.65 -3.53
C ALA A 98 11.44 1.88 -4.87
N ARG A 99 12.06 2.59 -5.83
CA ARG A 99 11.46 2.73 -7.16
C ARG A 99 11.40 1.37 -7.84
N VAL A 100 10.55 1.27 -8.87
CA VAL A 100 10.51 0.10 -9.76
C VAL A 100 11.90 -0.28 -10.31
N LYS A 101 12.77 0.70 -10.61
CA LYS A 101 14.15 0.40 -11.05
C LYS A 101 15.09 -0.07 -9.94
N ASP A 102 14.83 0.32 -8.69
CA ASP A 102 15.62 -0.10 -7.53
C ASP A 102 15.26 -1.55 -7.11
N PHE A 103 14.10 -2.07 -7.56
CA PHE A 103 13.74 -3.49 -7.44
C PHE A 103 14.62 -4.44 -8.25
N ALA A 104 15.29 -3.94 -9.30
CA ALA A 104 16.25 -4.73 -10.05
C ALA A 104 17.53 -5.01 -9.25
N ASP A 105 17.80 -4.23 -8.20
CA ASP A 105 18.93 -4.42 -7.29
C ASP A 105 18.44 -4.93 -5.92
N GLN A 106 18.63 -6.22 -5.67
CA GLN A 106 18.21 -6.87 -4.43
C GLN A 106 18.82 -6.25 -3.16
N ASN A 107 19.95 -5.55 -3.27
CA ASN A 107 20.62 -4.89 -2.15
C ASN A 107 19.96 -3.55 -1.79
N SER A 108 19.21 -2.96 -2.72
CA SER A 108 18.54 -1.68 -2.57
C SER A 108 17.06 -1.81 -2.17
N MET A 109 16.54 -3.05 -2.08
CA MET A 109 15.15 -3.32 -1.71
C MET A 109 14.83 -2.96 -0.26
N LYS A 110 13.86 -2.08 -0.07
CA LYS A 110 13.28 -1.76 1.23
C LYS A 110 12.26 -2.83 1.62
N ARG A 111 12.34 -3.27 2.87
CA ARG A 111 11.52 -4.36 3.43
C ARG A 111 10.69 -3.87 4.60
N PHE A 112 9.57 -4.53 4.83
CA PHE A 112 8.74 -4.30 6.01
C PHE A 112 9.50 -4.70 7.28
N GLU A 113 9.45 -3.91 8.35
CA GLU A 113 10.17 -4.23 9.60
C GLU A 113 9.42 -5.25 10.47
N ALA A 114 8.10 -5.35 10.29
CA ALA A 114 7.24 -6.24 11.05
C ALA A 114 6.27 -6.99 10.14
N LYS A 115 5.89 -8.20 10.56
CA LYS A 115 4.82 -8.96 9.92
C LYS A 115 3.45 -8.46 10.41
N PHE A 116 2.47 -8.43 9.52
CA PHE A 116 1.07 -8.18 9.87
C PHE A 116 0.14 -8.89 8.89
N ALA A 117 -1.10 -9.10 9.30
CA ALA A 117 -2.12 -9.74 8.48
C ALA A 117 -3.33 -8.84 8.34
N ILE A 118 -3.92 -8.84 7.14
CA ILE A 118 -5.14 -8.12 6.80
C ILE A 118 -6.21 -9.19 6.58
N SER A 119 -7.11 -9.32 7.56
CA SER A 119 -8.18 -10.30 7.56
C SER A 119 -9.40 -9.80 6.79
N GLU A 120 -10.34 -10.69 6.51
CA GLU A 120 -11.59 -10.35 5.87
C GLU A 120 -12.29 -9.14 6.51
N LYS A 121 -12.77 -8.22 5.67
CA LYS A 121 -13.42 -6.95 6.04
C LYS A 121 -12.52 -5.92 6.73
N GLU A 122 -11.25 -6.23 6.97
CA GLU A 122 -10.26 -5.24 7.35
C GLU A 122 -9.77 -4.48 6.12
N LYS A 123 -9.15 -3.33 6.34
CA LYS A 123 -8.62 -2.51 5.26
C LYS A 123 -7.19 -2.09 5.54
N VAL A 124 -6.47 -1.85 4.45
CA VAL A 124 -5.21 -1.13 4.49
C VAL A 124 -5.34 0.14 3.66
N ILE A 125 -4.88 1.25 4.22
CA ILE A 125 -4.90 2.57 3.62
C ILE A 125 -3.46 3.02 3.40
N PHE A 126 -3.21 3.58 2.23
CA PHE A 126 -1.91 4.10 1.83
C PHE A 126 -1.94 5.61 1.81
N TYR A 127 -1.05 6.23 2.57
CA TYR A 127 -0.79 7.66 2.57
C TYR A 127 0.60 7.92 2.05
N VAL A 128 0.74 8.99 1.28
CA VAL A 128 2.01 9.50 0.77
C VAL A 128 2.23 10.85 1.41
N THR A 129 3.47 11.19 1.72
CA THR A 129 3.85 12.55 2.10
C THR A 129 4.64 13.18 0.95
N PRO A 130 3.97 13.86 -0.01
CA PRO A 130 4.67 14.55 -1.09
C PRO A 130 5.62 15.62 -0.55
N ALA A 131 6.57 16.05 -1.38
CA ALA A 131 7.40 17.21 -1.08
C ALA A 131 6.53 18.46 -0.86
N SER A 132 7.02 19.41 -0.07
CA SER A 132 6.30 20.67 0.18
C SER A 132 5.94 21.37 -1.13
N GLY A 133 4.68 21.77 -1.26
CA GLY A 133 4.17 22.43 -2.46
C GLY A 133 3.84 21.48 -3.63
N VAL A 134 3.97 20.17 -3.46
CA VAL A 134 3.63 19.17 -4.48
C VAL A 134 2.36 18.42 -4.10
N SER A 135 1.51 18.17 -5.09
CA SER A 135 0.30 17.36 -4.96
C SER A 135 0.50 15.93 -5.48
N LEU A 136 -0.40 15.01 -5.12
CA LEU A 136 -0.34 13.60 -5.53
C LEU A 136 -1.40 13.30 -6.58
N ASN A 137 -1.02 12.53 -7.60
CA ASN A 137 -1.95 11.91 -8.54
C ASN A 137 -2.06 10.39 -8.29
N PRO A 138 -3.07 9.92 -7.54
CA PRO A 138 -3.28 8.50 -7.30
C PRO A 138 -3.52 7.68 -8.56
N ALA A 139 -4.22 8.23 -9.56
CA ALA A 139 -4.56 7.49 -10.78
C ALA A 139 -3.34 7.20 -11.66
N ALA A 140 -2.33 8.08 -11.62
CA ALA A 140 -1.06 7.92 -12.34
C ALA A 140 0.02 7.20 -11.51
N SER A 141 -0.21 6.99 -10.22
CA SER A 141 0.72 6.33 -9.30
C SER A 141 0.52 4.81 -9.31
N ARG A 142 1.59 4.06 -9.02
CA ARG A 142 1.60 2.58 -8.96
C ARG A 142 2.31 2.13 -7.70
N PHE A 143 1.91 1.01 -7.14
CA PHE A 143 2.64 0.39 -6.04
C PHE A 143 2.55 -1.13 -6.10
N GLU A 144 3.48 -1.79 -5.42
CA GLU A 144 3.45 -3.24 -5.30
C GLU A 144 3.95 -3.69 -3.94
N ILE A 145 3.12 -4.43 -3.21
CA ILE A 145 3.55 -5.16 -2.01
C ILE A 145 3.57 -6.64 -2.31
N ALA A 146 4.74 -7.26 -2.15
CA ALA A 146 4.84 -8.72 -2.12
C ALA A 146 4.24 -9.25 -0.81
N CYS A 147 3.20 -10.05 -0.88
CA CYS A 147 2.57 -10.65 0.29
C CYS A 147 2.11 -12.09 0.00
N ARG A 148 1.42 -12.70 0.96
CA ARG A 148 0.88 -14.06 0.85
C ARG A 148 -0.63 -13.98 0.92
N ALA A 149 -1.32 -14.66 0.00
CA ALA A 149 -2.76 -14.82 0.07
C ALA A 149 -3.08 -16.15 0.73
N VAL A 150 -3.83 -16.07 1.83
CA VAL A 150 -4.33 -17.22 2.57
C VAL A 150 -5.83 -17.27 2.37
N SER A 151 -6.31 -18.23 1.58
CA SER A 151 -7.75 -18.41 1.34
C SER A 151 -8.32 -19.51 2.23
N LYS A 152 -9.47 -19.20 2.87
CA LYS A 152 -10.31 -20.19 3.53
C LYS A 152 -11.32 -20.70 2.50
N LEU A 153 -11.04 -21.84 1.88
CA LEU A 153 -12.09 -22.53 1.12
C LEU A 153 -13.07 -23.17 2.09
N LEU A 154 -14.36 -22.89 1.91
CA LEU A 154 -15.41 -23.80 2.37
C LEU A 154 -15.22 -25.08 1.56
N SER A 155 -14.87 -26.18 2.22
CA SER A 155 -15.01 -27.50 1.61
C SER A 155 -16.48 -27.70 1.25
N ILE A 156 -16.79 -27.78 -0.04
CA ILE A 156 -18.10 -28.18 -0.57
C ILE A 156 -18.33 -29.64 -0.19
#